data_AF-A0ABD2N7T0-F1
#
_entry.id   AF-A0ABD2N7T0-F1
#
_cell.length_a   1.000
_cell.length_b   1.000
_cell.length_c   1.000
_cell.angle_alpha   90.00
_cell.angle_beta   90.00
_cell.angle_gamma   90.00
#
_symmetry.space_group_name_H-M   'P 1'
#
loop_
_entity.id
_entity.type
_entity.pdbx_description
1 polymer ?
#
loop_
_entity_poly.entity_id
_entity_poly.type
_entity_poly.pdbx_seq_one_letter_code
_entity_poly.pdbx_strand_id
1 'polypeptide(L)'
;MDSFRKTSPHSFETTTVATTSTSRENNNVNKNTTYAQVAQESSYPKKEQAIDIDAIDGFTLAEYTVAVSKKVNPSDIRFVSKISQGRVCLFLSKKSLVDDLTKDGNNVISVG
;
A
#
# COMPACT_ATOMS: atom_id res chain seq x y z
N MET A 1 2.27 -25.02 -39.73
CA MET A 1 2.86 -25.23 -38.39
C MET A 1 4.01 -24.27 -38.23
N ASP A 2 4.01 -23.57 -37.11
CA ASP A 2 4.43 -22.19 -36.94
C ASP A 2 5.93 -21.89 -37.06
N SER A 3 6.21 -20.77 -37.72
CA SER A 3 7.53 -20.17 -37.89
C SER A 3 7.87 -19.32 -36.66
N PHE A 4 8.69 -19.82 -35.75
CA PHE A 4 9.21 -19.03 -34.63
C PHE A 4 10.30 -18.07 -35.12
N ARG A 5 9.96 -16.77 -35.25
CA ARG A 5 10.95 -15.70 -35.44
C ARG A 5 11.66 -15.45 -34.11
N LYS A 6 12.94 -15.77 -34.05
CA LYS A 6 13.86 -15.41 -32.97
C LYS A 6 14.27 -13.95 -33.14
N THR A 7 13.65 -13.03 -32.39
CA THR A 7 14.10 -11.63 -32.35
C THR A 7 15.14 -11.44 -31.25
N SER A 8 16.29 -10.93 -31.65
CA SER A 8 17.44 -10.55 -30.83
C SER A 8 17.08 -9.55 -29.74
N PRO A 9 17.64 -9.63 -28.51
CA PRO A 9 17.55 -8.55 -27.56
C PRO A 9 18.44 -7.39 -28.04
N HIS A 10 17.82 -6.26 -28.38
CA HIS A 10 18.54 -5.02 -28.66
C HIS A 10 19.02 -4.43 -27.34
N SER A 11 20.31 -4.06 -27.32
CA SER A 11 21.09 -3.51 -26.22
C SER A 11 20.41 -2.33 -25.51
N PHE A 12 20.50 -2.29 -24.19
CA PHE A 12 20.15 -1.13 -23.38
C PHE A 12 21.32 -0.15 -23.36
N GLU A 13 21.18 1.01 -24.00
CA GLU A 13 22.11 2.13 -23.81
C GLU A 13 21.65 2.99 -22.64
N THR A 14 22.47 2.99 -21.58
CA THR A 14 22.34 3.89 -20.43
C THR A 14 22.68 5.31 -20.87
N THR A 15 21.70 6.20 -20.94
CA THR A 15 21.97 7.64 -21.03
C THR A 15 21.57 8.32 -19.72
N THR A 16 22.60 8.61 -18.92
CA THR A 16 22.55 9.50 -17.75
C THR A 16 22.29 10.92 -18.22
N VAL A 17 21.20 11.56 -17.78
CA VAL A 17 21.08 13.02 -17.86
C VAL A 17 20.48 13.56 -16.57
N ALA A 18 21.34 14.17 -15.75
CA ALA A 18 20.94 15.11 -14.72
C ALA A 18 20.45 16.41 -15.39
N THR A 19 19.50 17.14 -14.77
CA THR A 19 19.50 18.63 -14.64
C THR A 19 18.16 19.18 -14.12
N THR A 20 18.28 19.83 -12.97
CA THR A 20 17.58 20.99 -12.36
C THR A 20 16.11 21.35 -12.65
N SER A 21 15.44 21.70 -11.55
CA SER A 21 14.22 22.50 -11.37
C SER A 21 14.11 23.78 -12.21
N THR A 22 12.92 24.07 -12.76
CA THR A 22 12.08 25.27 -12.49
C THR A 22 10.83 25.32 -13.41
N SER A 23 9.77 25.94 -12.86
CA SER A 23 8.53 26.50 -13.46
C SER A 23 7.39 25.57 -13.90
N ARG A 24 6.21 25.96 -13.40
CA ARG A 24 4.88 25.40 -13.64
C ARG A 24 4.43 25.68 -15.07
N GLU A 25 4.10 24.64 -15.82
CA GLU A 25 3.22 24.74 -16.98
C GLU A 25 2.14 23.66 -16.89
N ASN A 26 0.88 24.11 -16.87
CA ASN A 26 -0.30 23.28 -17.05
C ASN A 26 -0.34 22.83 -18.52
N ASN A 27 0.08 21.61 -18.78
CA ASN A 27 -0.21 20.93 -20.04
C ASN A 27 -0.94 19.63 -19.73
N ASN A 28 -2.11 19.47 -20.36
CA ASN A 28 -2.90 18.26 -20.35
C ASN A 28 -2.09 17.15 -21.03
N VAL A 29 -1.30 16.43 -20.23
CA VAL A 29 -0.55 15.27 -20.69
C VAL A 29 -1.45 14.06 -20.46
N ASN A 30 -1.89 13.43 -21.53
CA ASN A 30 -2.29 12.02 -21.51
C ASN A 30 -1.07 11.22 -21.07
N LYS A 31 -0.85 11.14 -19.75
CA LYS A 31 0.23 10.35 -19.19
C LYS A 31 -0.14 8.91 -19.44
N ASN A 32 0.60 8.25 -20.32
CA ASN A 32 0.63 6.79 -20.39
C ASN A 32 1.30 6.30 -19.11
N THR A 33 0.57 6.36 -18.00
CA THR A 33 1.06 5.91 -16.70
C THR A 33 1.17 4.40 -16.74
N THR A 34 2.39 3.90 -16.61
CA THR A 34 2.64 2.46 -16.55
C THR A 34 2.27 1.92 -15.16
N TYR A 35 1.96 0.62 -15.07
CA TYR A 35 1.72 -0.04 -13.78
C TYR A 35 2.91 0.15 -12.81
N ALA A 36 4.13 0.10 -13.32
CA ALA A 36 5.34 0.32 -12.53
C ALA A 36 5.39 1.74 -11.94
N GLN A 37 4.98 2.76 -12.71
CA GLN A 37 4.92 4.14 -12.22
C GLN A 37 3.83 4.32 -11.16
N VAL A 38 2.66 3.71 -11.33
CA VAL A 38 1.61 3.74 -10.29
C VAL A 38 2.10 3.07 -9.01
N ALA A 39 2.70 1.89 -9.10
CA ALA A 39 3.19 1.15 -7.94
C ALA A 39 4.32 1.88 -7.17
N GLN A 40 5.03 2.81 -7.82
CA GLN A 40 6.07 3.63 -7.20
C GLN A 40 5.54 4.92 -6.56
N GLU A 41 4.24 5.22 -6.66
CA GLU A 41 3.69 6.38 -5.97
C GLU A 41 3.91 6.28 -4.45
N SER A 42 4.33 7.39 -3.87
CA SER A 42 4.55 7.53 -2.43
C SER A 42 3.26 7.54 -1.60
N SER A 43 2.10 7.49 -2.25
CA SER A 43 0.77 7.50 -1.62
C SER A 43 0.38 6.13 -1.04
N TYR A 44 1.05 5.05 -1.48
CA TYR A 44 0.75 3.70 -1.01
C TYR A 44 1.32 3.44 0.39
N PRO A 45 0.53 2.83 1.28
CA PRO A 45 1.02 2.41 2.59
C PRO A 45 2.18 1.42 2.48
N LYS A 46 3.22 1.64 3.28
CA LYS A 46 4.38 0.74 3.42
C LYS A 46 4.08 -0.37 4.42
N LYS A 47 4.88 -1.44 4.37
CA LYS A 47 4.76 -2.60 5.27
C LYS A 47 4.80 -2.21 6.74
N GLU A 48 5.62 -1.24 7.12
CA GLU A 48 5.76 -0.79 8.52
C GLU A 48 4.52 -0.03 9.04
N GLN A 49 3.59 0.28 8.14
CA GLN A 49 2.29 0.88 8.46
C GLN A 49 1.17 -0.17 8.53
N ALA A 50 1.50 -1.46 8.41
CA ALA A 50 0.56 -2.56 8.50
C ALA A 50 0.53 -3.20 9.90
N ILE A 51 -0.65 -3.61 10.32
CA ILE A 51 -0.88 -4.53 11.44
C ILE A 51 -1.57 -5.75 10.87
N ASP A 52 -1.06 -6.93 11.21
CA ASP A 52 -1.74 -8.18 10.94
C ASP A 52 -2.35 -8.72 12.24
N ILE A 53 -3.64 -9.04 12.20
CA ILE A 53 -4.36 -9.67 13.30
C ILE A 53 -5.02 -10.95 12.82
N ASP A 54 -5.26 -11.88 13.73
CA ASP A 54 -6.01 -13.08 13.40
C ASP A 54 -7.48 -12.73 13.13
N ALA A 55 -8.04 -13.34 12.08
CA ALA A 55 -9.44 -13.21 11.78
C ALA A 55 -10.26 -14.01 12.80
N ILE A 56 -11.33 -13.40 13.28
CA ILE A 56 -12.30 -14.00 14.19
C ILE A 56 -13.51 -14.33 13.32
N ASP A 57 -13.93 -15.60 13.38
CA ASP A 57 -15.06 -16.06 12.59
C ASP A 57 -16.34 -15.30 12.96
N GLY A 58 -17.12 -14.96 11.95
CA GLY A 58 -18.33 -14.16 12.11
C GLY A 58 -18.11 -12.65 12.07
N PHE A 59 -16.87 -12.15 12.19
CA PHE A 59 -16.58 -10.72 12.11
C PHE A 59 -16.26 -10.25 10.68
N THR A 60 -16.79 -9.09 10.35
CA THR A 60 -16.66 -8.39 9.09
C THR A 60 -15.52 -7.37 9.15
N LEU A 61 -14.96 -7.02 7.98
CA LEU A 61 -13.95 -5.95 7.88
C LEU A 61 -14.46 -4.60 8.40
N ALA A 62 -15.76 -4.35 8.33
CA ALA A 62 -16.38 -3.17 8.90
C ALA A 62 -16.26 -3.15 10.42
N GLU A 63 -16.49 -4.26 11.11
CA GLU A 63 -16.32 -4.37 12.56
C GLU A 63 -14.87 -4.20 12.99
N TYR A 64 -13.92 -4.75 12.23
CA TYR A 64 -12.49 -4.46 12.42
C TYR A 64 -12.17 -2.97 12.28
N THR A 65 -12.71 -2.33 11.24
CA THR A 65 -12.54 -0.89 11.01
C THR A 65 -13.10 -0.08 12.17
N VAL A 66 -14.30 -0.42 12.66
CA VAL A 66 -14.93 0.21 13.82
C VAL A 66 -14.09 0.00 15.08
N ALA A 67 -13.61 -1.20 15.34
CA ALA A 67 -12.78 -1.49 16.52
C ALA A 67 -11.48 -0.66 16.52
N VAL A 68 -10.81 -0.56 15.39
CA VAL A 68 -9.59 0.26 15.25
C VAL A 68 -9.91 1.75 15.34
N SER A 69 -11.04 2.19 14.80
CA SER A 69 -11.47 3.61 14.89
C SER A 69 -11.72 4.10 16.33
N LYS A 70 -11.90 3.19 17.30
CA LYS A 70 -11.98 3.52 18.74
C LYS A 70 -10.60 3.84 19.34
N LYS A 71 -9.52 3.45 18.68
CA LYS A 71 -8.13 3.58 19.16
C LYS A 71 -7.32 4.61 18.37
N VAL A 72 -7.62 4.78 17.09
CA VAL A 72 -7.00 5.76 16.19
C VAL A 72 -8.06 6.59 15.46
N ASN A 73 -7.68 7.74 14.91
CA ASN A 73 -8.64 8.51 14.12
C ASN A 73 -9.09 7.70 12.89
N PRO A 74 -10.39 7.72 12.54
CA PRO A 74 -10.88 7.02 11.35
C PRO A 74 -10.15 7.43 10.06
N SER A 75 -9.72 8.69 9.95
CA SER A 75 -8.96 9.22 8.81
C SER A 75 -7.55 8.64 8.68
N ASP A 76 -7.02 8.05 9.76
CA ASP A 76 -5.72 7.40 9.76
C ASP A 76 -5.81 5.95 9.26
N ILE A 77 -6.99 5.37 9.12
CA ILE A 77 -7.19 4.03 8.56
C ILE A 77 -7.16 4.13 7.03
N ARG A 78 -6.19 3.47 6.40
CA ARG A 78 -5.99 3.52 4.94
C ARG A 78 -6.65 2.36 4.23
N PHE A 79 -6.50 1.17 4.80
CA PHE A 79 -7.00 -0.05 4.18
C PHE A 79 -7.23 -1.12 5.24
N VAL A 80 -8.24 -1.97 5.00
CA VAL A 80 -8.54 -3.14 5.82
C VAL A 80 -8.91 -4.27 4.86
N SER A 81 -8.22 -5.40 4.95
CA SER A 81 -8.52 -6.57 4.12
C SER A 81 -8.30 -7.88 4.85
N LYS A 82 -9.10 -8.88 4.48
CA LYS A 82 -8.80 -10.27 4.82
C LYS A 82 -7.71 -10.76 3.88
N ILE A 83 -6.63 -11.29 4.45
CA ILE A 83 -5.53 -11.90 3.72
C ILE A 83 -5.58 -13.42 3.91
N SER A 84 -4.66 -14.14 3.26
CA SER A 84 -4.56 -15.59 3.40
C SER A 84 -4.25 -16.00 4.84
N GLN A 85 -4.45 -17.29 5.14
CA GLN A 85 -4.18 -17.88 6.47
C GLN A 85 -5.06 -17.35 7.60
N GLY A 86 -6.27 -16.88 7.28
CA GLY A 86 -7.22 -16.47 8.32
C GLY A 86 -6.77 -15.23 9.07
N ARG A 87 -6.14 -14.27 8.39
CA ARG A 87 -5.66 -13.03 9.00
C ARG A 87 -6.35 -11.83 8.37
N VAL A 88 -6.43 -10.73 9.10
CA VAL A 88 -6.85 -9.42 8.64
C VAL A 88 -5.65 -8.49 8.70
N CYS A 89 -5.38 -7.80 7.59
CA CYS A 89 -4.33 -6.80 7.49
C CYS A 89 -4.95 -5.41 7.50
N LEU A 90 -4.44 -4.52 8.34
CA LEU A 90 -4.88 -3.14 8.46
C LEU A 90 -3.70 -2.21 8.22
N PHE A 91 -3.86 -1.27 7.29
CA PHE A 91 -2.87 -0.23 7.04
C PHE A 91 -3.29 1.09 7.67
N LEU A 92 -2.36 1.73 8.37
CA LEU A 92 -2.54 3.04 8.98
C LEU A 92 -1.74 4.12 8.26
N SER A 93 -2.02 5.38 8.56
CA SER A 93 -1.38 6.53 7.90
C SER A 93 0.08 6.71 8.30
N LYS A 94 0.52 6.18 9.45
CA LYS A 94 1.85 6.39 10.02
C LYS A 94 2.33 5.14 10.76
N LYS A 95 3.63 4.87 10.71
CA LYS A 95 4.28 3.81 11.48
C LYS A 95 4.10 3.99 12.99
N SER A 96 4.14 5.23 13.49
CA SER A 96 3.99 5.50 14.93
C SER A 96 2.67 4.97 15.49
N LEU A 97 1.58 5.04 14.71
CA LEU A 97 0.29 4.50 15.13
C LEU A 97 0.30 2.98 15.25
N VAL A 98 1.01 2.30 14.34
CA VAL A 98 1.24 0.85 14.43
C VAL A 98 2.04 0.51 15.67
N ASP A 99 3.14 1.24 15.90
CA ASP A 99 3.99 1.03 17.05
C ASP A 99 3.19 1.26 18.34
N ASP A 100 2.37 2.31 18.43
CA ASP A 100 1.57 2.62 19.62
C ASP A 100 0.44 1.61 19.87
N LEU A 101 -0.14 1.02 18.82
CA LEU A 101 -1.11 -0.07 18.96
C LEU A 101 -0.46 -1.40 19.37
N THR A 102 0.82 -1.59 19.07
CA THR A 102 1.54 -2.87 19.31
C THR A 102 2.42 -2.83 20.56
N LYS A 103 2.76 -1.65 21.08
CA LYS A 103 3.67 -1.45 22.23
C LYS A 103 3.19 -2.09 23.53
N ASP A 104 1.88 -2.22 23.71
CA ASP A 104 1.30 -2.86 24.88
C ASP A 104 0.61 -4.14 24.43
N GLY A 105 1.04 -5.30 24.93
CA GLY A 105 0.30 -6.57 24.77
C GLY A 105 -1.14 -6.53 25.31
N ASN A 106 -1.55 -5.40 25.89
CA ASN A 106 -2.88 -5.09 26.41
C ASN A 106 -3.73 -4.20 25.48
N ASN A 107 -3.19 -3.70 24.37
CA ASN A 107 -3.93 -2.88 23.40
C ASN A 107 -4.47 -3.72 22.23
N VAL A 108 -4.87 -4.96 22.54
CA VAL A 108 -5.52 -5.86 21.60
C VAL A 108 -6.74 -5.14 21.02
N ILE A 109 -6.83 -5.11 19.70
CA ILE A 109 -8.03 -4.64 19.00
C ILE A 109 -9.14 -5.63 19.36
N SER A 110 -9.93 -5.32 20.40
CA SER A 110 -11.11 -6.11 20.76
C SER A 110 -12.22 -5.82 19.76
N VAL A 111 -12.54 -6.84 18.97
CA VAL A 111 -13.73 -6.87 18.13
C VAL A 111 -14.79 -7.63 18.93
N GLY A 112 -15.87 -6.94 19.29
CA GLY A 112 -16.92 -7.42 20.19
C GLY A 112 -18.10 -6.46 20.21
#